data_AF-A0A960GZ14-F1
#
_entry.id   AF-A0A960GZ14-F1
#
_cell.length_a   1.000
_cell.length_b   1.000
_cell.length_c   1.000
_cell.angle_alpha   90.00
_cell.angle_beta   90.00
_cell.angle_gamma   90.00
#
_symmetry.space_group_name_H-M   'P 1'
#
loop_
_entity.id
_entity.type
_entity.pdbx_description
1 polymer ?
#
loop_
_entity_poly.entity_id
_entity_poly.type
_entity_poly.pdbx_seq_one_letter_code
_entity_poly.pdbx_strand_id
1 'polypeptide(L)'
;MPVLAAAVVEIGPAAVRRIAPSPAEADAGMTAAALAGIDDPVVLLEERPVDTSGLWRRVIGSVLQPLPVRLTVVVPSWWSRPRVSRVMDAAGAAGADIVAVPRSRVFAGSAA
;
A
#
# COMPACT_ATOMS: atom_id res chain seq x y z
N MET A 1 1.36 -22.45 7.96
CA MET A 1 1.59 -20.99 7.93
C MET A 1 0.26 -20.33 8.27
N PRO A 2 0.18 -19.44 9.28
CA PRO A 2 -1.07 -18.76 9.59
C PRO A 2 -1.50 -17.92 8.38
N VAL A 3 -2.74 -18.10 7.93
CA VAL A 3 -3.32 -17.30 6.85
C VAL A 3 -4.18 -16.21 7.49
N LEU A 4 -4.00 -14.94 7.07
CA LEU A 4 -4.92 -13.89 7.49
C LEU A 4 -6.17 -13.97 6.61
N ALA A 5 -7.36 -14.07 7.22
CA ALA A 5 -8.60 -14.09 6.43
C ALA A 5 -8.84 -12.78 5.68
N ALA A 6 -8.53 -11.65 6.33
CA ALA A 6 -8.62 -10.32 5.75
C ALA A 6 -7.60 -9.36 6.40
N ALA A 7 -7.17 -8.35 5.66
CA ALA A 7 -6.39 -7.24 6.18
C ALA A 7 -6.85 -5.89 5.60
N VAL A 8 -6.64 -4.83 6.38
CA VAL A 8 -6.85 -3.44 5.94
C VAL A 8 -5.50 -2.74 5.95
N VAL A 9 -5.09 -2.21 4.80
CA VAL A 9 -3.85 -1.46 4.63
C VAL A 9 -4.19 -0.04 4.22
N GLU A 10 -3.65 0.94 4.93
CA GLU A 10 -3.66 2.34 4.54
C GLU A 10 -2.36 2.66 3.78
N ILE A 11 -2.50 3.19 2.58
CA ILE A 11 -1.40 3.69 1.75
C ILE A 11 -1.61 5.20 1.63
N GLY A 12 -0.95 5.96 2.49
CA GLY A 12 -1.07 7.41 2.59
C GLY A 12 0.08 8.17 1.94
N PRO A 13 0.02 9.51 1.95
CA PRO A 13 1.07 10.37 1.39
C PRO A 13 2.37 10.41 2.21
N ALA A 14 2.45 9.67 3.32
CA ALA A 14 3.59 9.66 4.23
C ALA A 14 3.95 8.25 4.73
N ALA A 15 2.98 7.34 4.81
CA ALA A 15 3.16 6.03 5.42
C ALA A 15 2.36 4.95 4.68
N VAL A 16 2.88 3.73 4.72
CA VAL A 16 2.18 2.51 4.32
C VAL A 16 2.07 1.63 5.56
N ARG A 17 0.83 1.34 5.98
CA ARG A 17 0.58 0.64 7.24
C ARG A 17 -0.60 -0.32 7.14
N ARG A 18 -0.43 -1.51 7.70
CA ARG A 18 -1.55 -2.40 8.00
C ARG A 18 -2.20 -1.92 9.29
N ILE A 19 -3.50 -1.64 9.24
CA ILE A 19 -4.30 -1.19 10.37
C ILE A 19 -4.88 -2.39 11.12
N ALA A 20 -5.34 -3.42 10.39
CA ALA A 20 -5.97 -4.61 10.93
C ALA A 20 -5.52 -5.87 10.16
N PRO A 21 -5.50 -7.05 10.81
CA PRO A 21 -5.88 -7.30 12.21
C PRO A 21 -4.76 -7.00 13.22
N SER A 22 -3.51 -6.94 12.77
CA SER A 22 -2.34 -6.60 13.59
C SER A 22 -1.59 -5.44 12.97
N PRO A 23 -1.37 -4.32 13.69
CA PRO A 23 -0.66 -3.18 13.15
C PRO A 23 0.74 -3.53 12.64
N ALA A 24 1.09 -3.03 11.46
CA ALA A 24 2.43 -3.10 10.91
C ALA A 24 2.67 -1.86 10.05
N GLU A 25 3.91 -1.39 10.01
CA GLU A 25 4.29 -0.21 9.23
C GLU A 25 5.50 -0.55 8.38
N ALA A 26 5.49 -0.08 7.14
CA ALA A 26 6.61 -0.25 6.23
C ALA A 26 7.78 0.64 6.66
N ASP A 27 8.99 0.30 6.21
CA ASP A 27 10.17 1.14 6.42
C ASP A 27 9.93 2.57 5.90
N ALA A 28 10.28 3.56 6.71
CA ALA A 28 10.02 4.96 6.42
C ALA A 28 10.85 5.47 5.23
N GLY A 29 12.11 5.03 5.11
CA GLY A 29 12.99 5.41 4.00
C GLY A 29 12.53 4.84 2.66
N MET A 30 12.18 3.56 2.63
CA MET A 30 11.59 2.91 1.46
C MET A 30 10.26 3.54 1.08
N THR A 31 9.42 3.86 2.06
CA THR A 31 8.12 4.50 1.82
C THR A 31 8.29 5.91 1.25
N ALA A 32 9.18 6.72 1.82
CA ALA A 32 9.48 8.06 1.32
C ALA A 32 10.01 8.03 -0.11
N ALA A 33 10.93 7.11 -0.43
CA ALA A 33 11.43 6.92 -1.79
C ALA A 33 10.31 6.48 -2.75
N ALA A 34 9.48 5.51 -2.36
CA ALA A 34 8.36 5.04 -3.18
C ALA A 34 7.35 6.16 -3.51
N LEU A 35 7.08 7.02 -2.52
CA LEU A 35 6.20 8.18 -2.66
C LEU A 35 6.82 9.28 -3.54
N ALA A 36 8.10 9.57 -3.37
CA ALA A 36 8.83 10.54 -4.19
C ALA A 36 8.82 10.13 -5.67
N GLY A 37 8.96 8.84 -5.94
CA GLY A 37 8.96 8.27 -7.29
C GLY A 37 7.58 7.90 -7.82
N ILE A 38 6.48 8.19 -7.12
CA ILE A 38 5.18 7.58 -7.43
C ILE A 38 4.67 7.87 -8.84
N ASP A 39 5.09 8.95 -9.48
CA ASP A 39 4.72 9.29 -10.86
C ASP A 39 5.78 8.86 -11.89
N ASP A 40 6.97 8.47 -11.43
CA ASP A 40 8.13 8.14 -12.24
C ASP A 40 8.42 6.63 -12.28
N PRO A 41 9.02 6.11 -13.38
CA PRO A 41 9.38 4.69 -13.47
C PRO A 41 10.56 4.32 -12.57
N VAL A 42 11.43 5.28 -12.23
CA VAL A 42 12.66 5.07 -11.45
C VAL A 42 12.72 6.11 -10.34
N VAL A 43 13.20 5.71 -9.18
CA VAL A 43 13.48 6.60 -8.04
C VAL A 43 14.81 6.26 -7.40
N LEU A 44 15.38 7.21 -6.66
CA LEU A 44 16.57 6.98 -5.85
C LEU A 44 16.17 6.43 -4.48
N LEU A 45 16.79 5.32 -4.11
CA LEU A 45 16.78 4.79 -2.74
C LEU A 45 18.25 4.67 -2.31
N GLU A 46 18.63 5.43 -1.28
CA GLU A 46 20.04 5.49 -0.81
C GLU A 46 21.03 5.82 -1.95
N GLU A 47 20.72 6.86 -2.73
CA GLU A 47 21.51 7.28 -3.91
C GLU A 47 21.62 6.24 -5.04
N ARG A 48 20.82 5.16 -5.00
CA ARG A 48 20.81 4.13 -6.04
C ARG A 48 19.50 4.16 -6.82
N PRO A 49 19.55 4.17 -8.17
CA PRO A 49 18.35 4.08 -8.97
C PRO A 49 17.70 2.71 -8.81
N VAL A 50 16.40 2.69 -8.50
CA VAL A 50 15.57 1.49 -8.38
C VAL A 50 14.28 1.65 -9.17
N ASP A 51 13.75 0.54 -9.69
CA ASP A 51 12.42 0.50 -10.30
C ASP A 51 11.36 0.84 -9.24
N THR A 52 10.61 1.91 -9.49
CA THR A 52 9.54 2.38 -8.60
C THR A 52 8.52 1.28 -8.35
N SER A 53 8.16 0.50 -9.38
CA SER A 53 7.14 -0.55 -9.26
C SER A 53 7.60 -1.68 -8.34
N GLY A 54 8.85 -2.10 -8.48
CA GLY A 54 9.52 -3.06 -7.60
C GLY A 54 9.63 -2.55 -6.17
N LEU A 55 9.93 -1.26 -5.98
CA LEU A 55 9.97 -0.65 -4.65
C LEU A 55 8.59 -0.68 -3.97
N TRP A 56 7.52 -0.31 -4.68
CA TRP A 56 6.14 -0.40 -4.16
C TRP A 56 5.76 -1.83 -3.74
N ARG A 57 6.15 -2.84 -4.53
CA ARG A 57 5.91 -4.25 -4.16
C ARG A 57 6.62 -4.62 -2.85
N ARG A 58 7.85 -4.14 -2.64
CA ARG A 58 8.60 -4.39 -1.39
C ARG A 58 7.96 -3.68 -0.20
N VAL A 59 7.59 -2.42 -0.36
CA VAL A 59 6.93 -1.60 0.69
C VAL A 59 5.60 -2.21 1.10
N ILE A 60 4.74 -2.58 0.15
CA ILE A 60 3.44 -3.17 0.46
C ILE A 60 3.62 -4.60 0.99
N GLY A 61 4.51 -5.39 0.38
CA GLY A 61 4.79 -6.75 0.80
C GLY A 61 5.23 -6.87 2.26
N SER A 62 5.98 -5.89 2.79
CA SER A 62 6.44 -5.90 4.18
C SER A 62 5.30 -5.82 5.20
N VAL A 63 4.24 -5.06 4.90
CA VAL A 63 3.06 -4.91 5.77
C VAL A 63 1.98 -5.97 5.51
N LEU A 64 2.11 -6.74 4.43
CA LEU A 64 1.18 -7.81 4.10
C LEU A 64 1.55 -9.16 4.72
N GLN A 65 2.70 -9.32 5.39
CA GLN A 65 3.07 -10.61 5.99
C GLN A 65 2.43 -10.83 7.38
N PRO A 66 1.79 -11.99 7.64
CA PRO A 66 1.50 -13.08 6.70
C PRO A 66 0.38 -12.73 5.71
N LEU A 67 0.47 -13.21 4.46
CA LEU A 67 -0.39 -12.80 3.35
C LEU A 67 -1.89 -13.01 3.64
N PRO A 68 -2.75 -11.99 3.44
CA PRO A 68 -4.19 -12.14 3.61
C PRO A 68 -4.88 -12.72 2.38
N VAL A 69 -5.98 -13.45 2.60
CA VAL A 69 -6.87 -13.92 1.51
C VAL A 69 -7.59 -12.72 0.86
N ARG A 70 -8.08 -11.79 1.68
CA ARG A 70 -8.75 -10.56 1.25
C ARG A 70 -8.00 -9.32 1.72
N LEU A 71 -7.80 -8.35 0.83
CA LEU A 71 -7.10 -7.11 1.12
C LEU A 71 -7.97 -5.89 0.80
N THR A 72 -8.21 -5.06 1.82
CA THR A 72 -8.77 -3.71 1.62
C THR A 72 -7.63 -2.70 1.63
N VAL A 73 -7.49 -1.94 0.54
CA VAL A 73 -6.49 -0.86 0.43
C VAL A 73 -7.18 0.48 0.55
N VAL A 74 -6.83 1.25 1.58
CA VAL A 74 -7.33 2.60 1.82
C VAL A 74 -6.34 3.61 1.26
N VAL A 75 -6.78 4.44 0.31
CA VAL A 75 -5.95 5.47 -0.35
C VAL A 75 -6.51 6.88 -0.17
N PRO A 76 -5.68 7.93 -0.26
CA PRO A 76 -6.14 9.32 -0.27
C PRO A 76 -7.15 9.57 -1.38
N SER A 77 -8.24 10.26 -1.05
CA SER A 77 -9.29 10.60 -2.03
C SER A 77 -8.82 11.56 -3.13
N TRP A 78 -7.72 12.29 -2.89
CA TRP A 78 -7.13 13.25 -3.81
C TRP A 78 -6.03 12.66 -4.70
N TRP A 79 -5.69 11.37 -4.55
CA TRP A 79 -4.74 10.72 -5.46
C TRP A 79 -5.32 10.57 -6.86
N SER A 80 -4.48 10.85 -7.86
CA SER A 80 -4.81 10.63 -9.26
C SER A 80 -5.00 9.14 -9.55
N ARG A 81 -5.78 8.80 -10.59
CA ARG A 81 -6.00 7.40 -11.00
C ARG A 81 -4.69 6.63 -11.27
N PRO A 82 -3.67 7.21 -11.93
CA PRO A 82 -2.40 6.52 -12.14
C PRO A 82 -1.67 6.13 -10.84
N ARG A 83 -1.67 7.02 -9.83
CA ARG A 83 -1.08 6.73 -8.51
C ARG A 83 -1.80 5.59 -7.80
N VAL A 84 -3.13 5.61 -7.85
CA VAL A 84 -3.95 4.51 -7.30
C VAL A 84 -3.68 3.21 -8.04
N SER A 85 -3.61 3.22 -9.38
CA SER A 85 -3.29 2.02 -10.16
C SER A 85 -1.95 1.42 -9.76
N ARG A 86 -0.90 2.25 -9.67
CA ARG A 86 0.46 1.79 -9.32
C ARG A 86 0.51 1.06 -7.98
N VAL A 87 -0.16 1.58 -6.95
CA VAL A 87 -0.18 0.92 -5.63
C VAL A 87 -1.07 -0.33 -5.62
N MET A 88 -2.14 -0.34 -6.41
CA MET A 88 -3.01 -1.51 -6.56
C MET A 88 -2.33 -2.64 -7.34
N ASP A 89 -1.58 -2.32 -8.38
CA ASP A 89 -0.79 -3.29 -9.15
C ASP A 89 0.30 -3.92 -8.27
N ALA A 90 0.93 -3.11 -7.42
CA ALA A 90 1.92 -3.59 -6.46
C ALA A 90 1.31 -4.46 -5.35
N ALA A 91 0.11 -4.12 -4.86
CA ALA A 91 -0.63 -4.96 -3.94
C ALA A 91 -1.12 -6.27 -4.61
N GLY A 92 -1.56 -6.19 -5.88
CA GLY A 92 -2.03 -7.30 -6.71
C GLY A 92 -0.98 -8.37 -6.94
N ALA A 93 0.28 -7.97 -7.07
CA ALA A 93 1.40 -8.88 -7.17
C ALA A 93 1.56 -9.81 -5.95
N ALA A 94 0.93 -9.48 -4.81
CA ALA A 94 0.91 -10.34 -3.63
C ALA A 94 -0.11 -11.49 -3.72
N GLY A 95 -1.06 -11.46 -4.66
CA GLY A 95 -2.01 -12.55 -4.91
C GLY A 95 -3.27 -12.56 -4.03
N ALA A 96 -3.55 -11.48 -3.29
CA ALA A 96 -4.79 -11.32 -2.54
C ALA A 96 -5.95 -10.83 -3.44
N ASP A 97 -7.19 -11.09 -3.04
CA ASP A 97 -8.35 -10.41 -3.63
C ASP A 97 -8.44 -8.97 -3.08
N ILE A 98 -8.39 -7.96 -3.95
CA ILE A 98 -8.11 -6.57 -3.56
C ILE A 98 -9.23 -5.62 -3.91
N VAL A 99 -9.65 -4.85 -2.90
CA VAL A 99 -10.59 -3.74 -3.08
C VAL A 99 -9.93 -2.43 -2.64
N ALA A 100 -9.88 -1.44 -3.55
CA ALA A 100 -9.48 -0.08 -3.23
C ALA A 100 -10.66 0.71 -2.67
N VAL A 101 -10.46 1.39 -1.54
CA VAL A 101 -11.46 2.24 -0.89
C VAL A 101 -10.87 3.63 -0.66
N PRO A 102 -11.50 4.71 -1.15
CA PRO A 102 -11.08 6.06 -0.79
C PRO A 102 -11.23 6.28 0.72
N ARG A 103 -10.25 6.93 1.36
CA ARG A 103 -10.29 7.25 2.81
C ARG A 103 -11.61 7.89 3.24
N SER A 104 -12.20 8.75 2.41
CA SER A 104 -13.49 9.41 2.68
C SER A 104 -14.66 8.43 2.85
N ARG A 105 -14.65 7.26 2.20
CA ARG A 105 -15.70 6.23 2.36
C ARG A 105 -15.56 5.41 3.64
N VAL A 106 -14.34 5.30 4.18
CA VAL A 106 -14.09 4.56 5.43
C VAL A 106 -14.71 5.30 6.61
N PHE A 107 -14.59 6.64 6.65
CA PHE A 107 -15.21 7.45 7.71
C PHE A 107 -16.73 7.60 7.57
N ALA A 108 -17.29 7.47 6.36
CA ALA A 108 -18.74 7.48 6.16
C ALA A 108 -19.43 6.23 6.71
N GLY A 109 -18.69 5.14 6.98
CA GLY A 109 -19.22 3.87 7.45
C GLY A 109 -19.18 3.64 8.97
N SER A 110 -18.64 4.56 9.77
CA SER A 110 -18.60 4.44 11.25
C SER A 110 -19.67 5.29 11.97
N ALA A 111 -20.66 5.80 11.23
CA ALA A 111 -21.73 6.66 11.74
C ALA A 111 -23.13 6.02 11.58
N ALA A 112 -23.23 4.70 11.63
CA ALA A 112 -24.49 3.96 11.64
C ALA A 112 -24.50 2.91 12.76
#